data_AF-A0A2N7QGT1-F1
#
_entry.id   AF-A0A2N7QGT1-F1
#
_cell.length_a   1.000
_cell.length_b   1.000
_cell.length_c   1.000
_cell.angle_alpha   90.00
_cell.angle_beta   90.00
_cell.angle_gamma   90.00
#
_symmetry.space_group_name_H-M   'P 1'
#
loop_
_entity.id
_entity.type
_entity.pdbx_description
1 polymer ?
#
loop_
_entity_poly.entity_id
_entity_poly.type
_entity_poly.pdbx_seq_one_letter_code
_entity_poly.pdbx_strand_id
1 'polypeptide(L)'
;MSKVYKVIEKGEEKIGELKCNKKELRDENILIQIAWISERYKIPLKLLNYIQNKEHTKFEIKNIKEEAVKEEPLRIPPGYKKEN
;
A
#
# COMPACT_ATOMS: atom_id res chain seq x y z
N MET A 1 11.84 -7.72 -23.64
CA MET A 1 11.14 -8.74 -22.84
C MET A 1 10.50 -8.04 -21.66
N SER A 2 9.18 -8.11 -21.49
CA SER A 2 8.51 -7.60 -20.29
C SER A 2 8.98 -8.41 -19.09
N LYS A 3 9.54 -7.77 -18.06
CA LYS A 3 9.82 -8.44 -16.79
C LYS A 3 8.51 -9.00 -16.24
N VAL A 4 8.43 -10.32 -16.05
CA VAL A 4 7.25 -10.97 -15.51
C VAL A 4 7.46 -11.13 -14.01
N TYR A 5 6.88 -10.22 -13.23
CA TYR A 5 6.86 -10.36 -11.78
C TYR A 5 5.89 -11.47 -11.36
N LYS A 6 6.28 -12.26 -10.36
CA LYS A 6 5.44 -13.29 -9.74
C LYS A 6 4.82 -12.77 -8.46
N VAL A 7 3.51 -12.94 -8.33
CA VAL A 7 2.79 -12.67 -7.07
C VAL A 7 2.60 -13.99 -6.32
N ILE A 8 2.95 -14.00 -5.04
CA ILE A 8 2.79 -15.16 -4.15
C ILE A 8 1.89 -14.76 -2.98
N GLU A 9 0.84 -15.53 -2.73
CA GLU A 9 0.00 -15.33 -1.55
C GLU A 9 0.67 -15.92 -0.31
N LYS A 10 0.72 -15.15 0.77
CA LYS A 10 1.37 -15.53 2.04
C LYS A 10 0.37 -15.70 3.19
N GLY A 11 -0.92 -15.56 2.91
CA GLY A 11 -2.00 -15.70 3.88
C GLY A 11 -2.61 -14.36 4.26
N GLU A 12 -3.23 -14.33 5.44
CA GLU A 12 -4.05 -13.22 5.90
C GLU A 12 -3.46 -12.62 7.18
N GLU A 13 -3.54 -11.29 7.31
CA GLU A 13 -3.11 -10.54 8.49
C GLU A 13 -4.04 -9.34 8.69
N LYS A 14 -4.20 -8.87 9.93
CA LYS A 14 -4.96 -7.65 10.22
C LYS A 14 -4.05 -6.43 10.25
N ILE A 15 -4.46 -5.35 9.59
CA ILE A 15 -3.85 -4.02 9.71
C ILE A 15 -4.89 -3.11 10.37
N GLY A 16 -4.70 -2.82 11.66
CA GLY A 16 -5.76 -2.26 12.50
C GLY A 16 -6.93 -3.25 12.61
N GLU A 17 -8.14 -2.77 12.30
CA GLU A 17 -9.35 -3.61 12.30
C GLU A 17 -9.61 -4.31 10.96
N LEU A 18 -8.80 -4.01 9.93
CA LEU A 18 -9.04 -4.44 8.57
C LEU A 18 -8.28 -5.73 8.24
N LYS A 19 -9.02 -6.75 7.81
CA LYS A 19 -8.46 -8.00 7.30
C LYS A 19 -7.79 -7.75 5.94
N CYS A 20 -6.56 -8.23 5.79
CA CYS A 20 -5.75 -8.04 4.61
C CYS A 20 -5.15 -9.36 4.12
N ASN A 21 -5.09 -9.49 2.80
CA ASN A 21 -4.31 -10.53 2.14
C ASN A 21 -2.86 -10.07 2.02
N LYS A 22 -1.94 -10.80 2.64
CA LYS A 22 -0.51 -10.60 2.53
C LYS A 22 0.01 -11.26 1.26
N LYS A 23 0.69 -10.49 0.42
CA LYS A 23 1.24 -10.95 -0.86
C LYS A 23 2.69 -10.52 -0.99
N GLU A 24 3.49 -11.36 -1.65
CA GLU A 24 4.84 -11.02 -2.08
C GLU A 24 4.88 -10.80 -3.59
N LEU A 25 5.55 -9.74 -4.01
CA LEU A 25 5.95 -9.52 -5.39
C LEU A 25 7.42 -9.92 -5.53
N ARG A 26 7.70 -10.84 -6.45
CA ARG A 26 9.05 -11.35 -6.72
C ARG A 26 9.44 -11.20 -8.18
N ASP A 27 10.71 -10.92 -8.42
CA ASP A 27 11.37 -11.06 -9.73
C ASP A 27 12.23 -12.32 -9.62
N GLU A 28 11.78 -13.42 -10.22
CA GLU A 28 12.32 -14.76 -9.98
C GLU A 28 12.38 -15.11 -8.48
N ASN A 29 13.58 -15.19 -7.91
CA ASN A 29 13.82 -15.48 -6.50
C ASN A 29 14.04 -14.23 -5.63
N ILE A 30 14.11 -13.05 -6.25
CA ILE A 30 14.38 -11.77 -5.58
C ILE A 30 13.05 -11.23 -5.03
N LEU A 31 13.00 -10.97 -3.73
CA LEU A 31 11.87 -10.28 -3.11
C LEU A 31 11.93 -8.79 -3.45
N ILE A 32 10.88 -8.28 -4.09
CA ILE A 32 10.78 -6.87 -4.50
C ILE A 32 9.87 -6.11 -3.54
N GLN A 33 8.75 -6.71 -3.16
CA GLN A 33 7.77 -6.05 -2.30
C GLN A 33 6.97 -7.07 -1.48
N ILE A 34 6.57 -6.68 -0.28
CA ILE A 34 5.47 -7.33 0.47
C ILE A 34 4.34 -6.32 0.58
N ALA A 35 3.13 -6.74 0.23
CA ALA A 35 1.93 -5.92 0.27
C ALA A 35 0.84 -6.57 1.14
N TRP A 36 0.16 -5.75 1.94
CA TRP A 36 -1.04 -6.14 2.67
C TRP A 36 -2.23 -5.44 2.04
N ILE A 37 -2.99 -6.19 1.24
CA ILE A 37 -4.13 -5.67 0.48
C ILE A 37 -5.41 -5.89 1.28
N SER A 38 -6.12 -4.83 1.59
CA SER A 38 -7.42 -4.91 2.27
C SER A 38 -8.39 -5.81 1.51
N GLU A 39 -9.00 -6.77 2.21
CA GLU A 39 -10.07 -7.57 1.61
C GLU A 39 -11.30 -6.73 1.27
N ARG A 40 -11.61 -5.74 2.09
CA ARG A 40 -12.80 -4.89 1.93
C ARG A 40 -12.63 -3.88 0.79
N TYR A 41 -11.57 -3.08 0.82
CA TYR A 41 -11.42 -1.95 -0.12
C TYR A 41 -10.52 -2.25 -1.32
N LYS A 42 -9.85 -3.41 -1.32
CA LYS A 42 -8.92 -3.83 -2.39
C LYS A 42 -7.74 -2.88 -2.62
N ILE A 43 -7.37 -2.08 -1.62
CA ILE A 43 -6.20 -1.20 -1.64
C ILE A 43 -5.09 -1.70 -0.70
N PRO A 44 -3.81 -1.40 -0.98
CA PRO A 44 -2.71 -1.69 -0.06
C PRO A 44 -2.80 -0.81 1.18
N LEU A 45 -2.84 -1.43 2.36
CA LEU A 45 -2.77 -0.72 3.65
C LEU A 45 -1.34 -0.66 4.19
N LYS A 46 -0.47 -1.59 3.76
CA LYS A 46 0.94 -1.63 4.11
C LYS A 46 1.75 -2.15 2.93
N LEU A 47 2.90 -1.53 2.68
CA LEU A 47 3.87 -1.95 1.67
C LEU A 47 5.27 -1.92 2.29
N LEU A 48 6.04 -2.98 2.07
CA LEU A 48 7.47 -3.03 2.32
C LEU A 48 8.16 -3.25 0.99
N ASN A 49 8.99 -2.30 0.56
CA ASN A 49 9.78 -2.39 -0.67
C ASN A 49 11.20 -2.81 -0.34
N TYR A 50 11.79 -3.63 -1.20
CA TYR A 50 13.12 -4.18 -1.01
C TYR A 50 14.04 -3.82 -2.18
N ILE A 51 15.28 -3.49 -1.86
CA ILE A 51 16.38 -3.38 -2.84
C ILE A 51 17.51 -4.27 -2.33
N GLN A 52 18.01 -5.18 -3.17
CA GLN A 52 19.08 -6.12 -2.81
C GLN A 52 18.77 -6.90 -1.52
N ASN A 53 17.53 -7.39 -1.39
CA ASN A 53 17.02 -8.12 -0.22
C ASN A 53 17.04 -7.35 1.12
N LYS A 54 17.24 -6.03 1.09
CA LYS A 54 17.12 -5.16 2.27
C LYS A 54 15.87 -4.31 2.14
N GLU A 55 15.15 -4.13 3.25
CA GLU A 55 14.02 -3.19 3.30
C GLU A 55 14.53 -1.79 2.97
N HIS A 56 13.97 -1.19 1.93
CA HIS A 56 14.34 0.12 1.43
C HIS A 56 13.31 1.19 1.79
N THR A 57 12.03 0.84 1.72
CA THR A 57 10.95 1.78 2.02
C THR A 57 9.77 1.06 2.63
N LYS A 58 9.18 1.69 3.64
CA LYS A 58 7.94 1.24 4.27
C LYS A 58 6.86 2.30 4.12
N PHE A 59 5.69 1.87 3.67
CA PHE A 59 4.46 2.67 3.67
C PHE A 59 3.41 1.93 4.48
N GLU A 60 2.68 2.66 5.34
CA GLU A 60 1.63 2.08 6.17
C GLU A 60 0.54 3.13 6.43
N ILE A 61 -0.69 2.82 6.02
CA ILE A 61 -1.87 3.62 6.35
C ILE A 61 -2.29 3.25 7.77
N LYS A 62 -2.38 4.27 8.62
CA LYS A 62 -2.82 4.13 10.03
C LYS A 62 -4.09 4.95 10.26
N ASN A 63 -4.79 4.67 11.35
CA ASN A 63 -6.00 5.40 11.77
C ASN A 63 -7.09 5.47 10.68
N ILE A 64 -7.31 4.36 9.99
CA ILE A 64 -8.30 4.28 8.91
C ILE A 64 -9.70 4.41 9.53
N LYS A 65 -10.47 5.39 9.06
CA LYS A 65 -11.85 5.64 9.46
C LYS A 65 -12.72 5.71 8.22
N GLU A 66 -13.91 5.15 8.31
CA GLU A 66 -14.96 5.37 7.32
C GLU A 66 -15.89 6.47 7.82
N GLU A 67 -16.02 7.53 7.04
CA GLU A 67 -17.00 8.58 7.27
C GLU A 67 -17.57 9.05 5.93
N ALA A 68 -18.74 9.68 5.97
CA ALA A 68 -19.27 10.38 4.80
C ALA A 68 -18.25 11.43 4.35
N VAL A 69 -18.07 11.57 3.02
CA VAL A 69 -17.15 12.55 2.46
C VAL A 69 -17.62 13.95 2.88
N LYS A 70 -16.80 14.62 3.68
CA LYS A 70 -16.96 16.03 4.03
C LYS A 70 -16.31 16.86 2.92
N GLU A 71 -16.94 17.96 2.51
CA GLU A 71 -16.37 18.82 1.48
C GLU A 71 -15.24 19.69 2.01
N GLU A 72 -15.26 20.02 3.31
CA GLU A 72 -14.31 20.95 3.92
C GLU A 72 -12.83 20.53 3.75
N PRO A 73 -12.43 19.26 3.97
CA PRO A 73 -11.05 18.82 3.79
C PRO A 73 -10.57 18.83 2.32
N LEU A 74 -11.50 18.85 1.36
CA LEU A 74 -11.20 18.86 -0.07
C LEU A 74 -11.00 20.29 -0.61
N ARG A 75 -11.28 21.32 0.19
CA ARG A 75 -11.11 22.71 -0.21
C ARG A 75 -9.62 23.07 -0.25
N ILE A 76 -9.19 23.64 -1.37
CA ILE A 76 -7.84 24.16 -1.53
C ILE A 76 -7.67 25.35 -0.57
N PRO A 77 -6.69 25.34 0.34
CA PRO A 77 -6.52 26.43 1.30
C PRO A 77 -6.12 27.74 0.58
N PRO A 78 -6.54 28.90 1.09
CA PRO A 78 -6.09 30.19 0.57
C PRO A 78 -4.55 30.27 0.55
N GLY A 79 -3.99 30.71 -0.58
CA GLY A 79 -2.53 30.84 -0.74
C GLY A 79 -1.82 29.61 -1.32
N TYR A 80 -2.53 28.51 -1.59
CA TYR A 80 -1.97 27.42 -2.39
C TYR A 80 -1.59 27.94 -3.79
N LYS A 81 -0.29 27.94 -4.10
CA LYS A 81 0.22 28.21 -5.44
C LYS A 81 0.56 26.87 -6.07
N LYS A 82 -0.08 26.56 -7.20
CA LYS A 82 0.33 25.43 -8.02
C LYS A 82 1.72 25.75 -8.56
N GLU A 83 2.72 24.95 -8.21
CA GLU A 83 4.02 25.03 -8.86
C GLU A 83 3.85 24.52 -10.31
N ASN A 84 4.33 25.32 -11.27
CA ASN A 84 4.34 25.00 -12.70
C ASN A 84 5.65 24.32 -13.07
#